data_AF-K3WL52-F1
#
_entry.id   AF-K3WL52-F1
#
_cell.length_a   1.000
_cell.length_b   1.000
_cell.length_c   1.000
_cell.angle_alpha   90.00
_cell.angle_beta   90.00
_cell.angle_gamma   90.00
#
_symmetry.space_group_name_H-M   'P 1'
#
loop_
_entity.id
_entity.type
_entity.pdbx_description
1 polymer ?
#
loop_
_entity_poly.entity_id
_entity_poly.type
_entity_poly.pdbx_seq_one_letter_code
_entity_poly.pdbx_strand_id
1 'polypeptide(L)'
;MLSEDDSDLESGGNPNAPRRNNSVPQSRWTKCRSSLHIQVPIVVSIALGAYFGVGIRVLLTEFAKTLSSSQAELLELLGFSYFLPNVVGCFVMGFAVRWKPLLRDQFAVYFSGIMTGFCGCCTTFASWDLGVAAMFVHGRWLNAFLMLFVQIASAISSFRCGYHAGEGLVQYFTVNLYKFRKPPVDMNQLKLNLERNISCMRSVKANVFGQLVSRRVRATEQALVISRDACTELISEIAQVEQDFHRVQHNAMQWALTGVFVTVWLWVVPFVGFSNYASSRLLALSFGPFGALLRYYLSLNNSKPKWKHFPFYTFLPNFVASILSCVMEVIGSSIAADHVAGSDAFKAYILFGEGAIQVGFLGSLSTVSSWVNELDGLSSRRFYWAYRYAFVSVVISQLASIFVLGMYQAYGNGPLLI
;
A
#
# COMPACT_ATOMS: atom_id res chain seq x y z
N MET A 1 11.65 -0.84 69.67
CA MET A 1 12.18 -1.79 70.66
C MET A 1 11.73 -3.17 70.24
N LEU A 2 12.67 -4.10 70.24
CA LEU A 2 12.59 -5.51 69.84
C LEU A 2 11.72 -6.36 70.80
N SER A 3 11.63 -7.65 70.43
CA SER A 3 11.19 -8.89 71.12
C SER A 3 9.69 -9.23 71.00
N GLU A 4 9.27 -10.20 70.17
CA GLU A 4 9.46 -11.68 70.19
C GLU A 4 8.21 -12.37 70.76
N ASP A 5 7.53 -13.23 69.98
CA ASP A 5 7.56 -14.69 70.20
C ASP A 5 6.59 -15.49 69.30
N ASP A 6 7.03 -16.72 69.08
CA ASP A 6 6.65 -17.78 68.14
C ASP A 6 5.21 -18.32 68.18
N SER A 7 4.75 -18.91 67.05
CA SER A 7 4.48 -20.36 66.99
C SER A 7 4.03 -20.83 65.61
N ASP A 8 4.79 -21.79 65.10
CA ASP A 8 4.55 -22.61 63.92
C ASP A 8 3.26 -23.44 64.03
N LEU A 9 2.55 -23.55 62.90
CA LEU A 9 1.71 -24.71 62.58
C LEU A 9 1.84 -25.02 61.09
N GLU A 10 2.77 -25.91 60.78
CA GLU A 10 2.89 -26.59 59.50
C GLU A 10 1.59 -27.38 59.21
N SER A 11 0.93 -27.08 58.08
CA SER A 11 0.05 -28.05 57.43
C SER A 11 0.65 -28.40 56.07
N GLY A 12 1.13 -29.64 55.96
CA GLY A 12 1.79 -30.16 54.77
C GLY A 12 0.95 -30.07 53.50
N GLY A 13 1.41 -29.25 52.55
CA GLY A 13 0.93 -29.22 51.18
C GLY A 13 1.86 -30.02 50.26
N ASN A 14 1.34 -31.10 49.69
CA ASN A 14 2.03 -31.97 48.74
C ASN A 14 2.65 -31.20 47.55
N PRO A 15 3.98 -31.28 47.31
CA PRO A 15 4.65 -30.52 46.24
C PRO A 15 4.39 -31.03 44.82
N ASN A 16 3.59 -32.09 44.63
CA ASN A 16 3.30 -32.69 43.31
C ASN A 16 1.85 -32.50 42.80
N ALA A 17 1.12 -31.49 43.28
CA ALA A 17 -0.18 -31.17 42.69
C ALA A 17 -0.02 -30.41 41.35
N PRO A 18 -0.61 -30.89 40.23
CA PRO A 18 -0.56 -30.16 38.97
C PRO A 18 -1.29 -28.81 39.14
N ARG A 19 -0.59 -27.70 38.85
CA ARG A 19 -1.19 -26.36 38.76
C ARG A 19 -2.31 -26.41 37.72
N ARG A 20 -3.57 -26.45 38.17
CA ARG A 20 -4.72 -26.21 37.30
C ARG A 20 -4.60 -24.78 36.77
N ASN A 21 -4.19 -24.64 35.51
CA ASN A 21 -4.37 -23.41 34.74
C ASN A 21 -5.88 -23.16 34.62
N ASN A 22 -6.44 -22.39 35.55
CA ASN A 22 -7.77 -21.85 35.45
C ASN A 22 -7.75 -20.71 34.41
N SER A 23 -7.66 -21.04 33.13
CA SER A 23 -8.01 -20.10 32.07
C SER A 23 -9.53 -19.95 32.06
N VAL A 24 -10.02 -18.90 32.73
CA VAL A 24 -11.43 -18.51 32.67
C VAL A 24 -11.83 -18.37 31.19
N PRO A 25 -12.88 -19.08 30.71
CA PRO A 25 -13.30 -18.98 29.32
C PRO A 25 -13.74 -17.53 29.03
N GLN A 26 -12.90 -16.81 28.30
CA GLN A 26 -13.13 -15.41 27.97
C GLN A 26 -14.39 -15.29 27.11
N SER A 27 -15.41 -14.57 27.60
CA SER A 27 -16.70 -14.45 26.93
C SER A 27 -16.54 -13.91 25.49
N ARG A 28 -17.36 -14.39 24.56
CA ARG A 28 -17.38 -13.94 23.16
C ARG A 28 -17.48 -12.41 23.04
N TRP A 29 -18.20 -11.78 23.96
CA TRP A 29 -18.34 -10.33 24.09
C TRP A 29 -17.04 -9.62 24.44
N THR A 30 -16.27 -10.13 25.40
CA THR A 30 -14.96 -9.57 25.76
C THR A 30 -13.94 -9.68 24.63
N LYS A 31 -13.99 -10.77 23.84
CA LYS A 31 -13.14 -10.96 22.66
C LYS A 31 -13.54 -10.05 21.48
N CYS A 32 -14.84 -9.80 21.31
CA CYS A 32 -15.35 -8.86 20.31
C CYS A 32 -14.92 -7.42 20.63
N ARG A 33 -15.11 -7.00 21.89
CA ARG A 33 -14.74 -5.66 22.36
C ARG A 33 -13.24 -5.39 22.22
N SER A 34 -12.37 -6.34 22.60
CA SER A 34 -10.93 -6.19 22.45
C SER A 34 -10.48 -6.11 20.98
N SER A 35 -11.14 -6.87 20.08
CA SER A 35 -10.91 -6.77 18.64
C SER A 35 -11.32 -5.40 18.07
N LEU A 36 -12.46 -4.86 18.50
CA LEU A 36 -12.96 -3.56 18.07
C LEU A 36 -12.02 -2.42 18.45
N HIS A 37 -11.45 -2.46 19.66
CA HIS A 37 -10.52 -1.43 20.13
C HIS A 37 -9.25 -1.32 19.28
N ILE A 38 -8.85 -2.40 18.60
CA ILE A 38 -7.68 -2.44 17.72
C ILE A 38 -8.05 -2.05 16.28
N GLN A 39 -9.19 -2.55 15.78
CA GLN A 39 -9.57 -2.36 14.38
C GLN A 39 -10.09 -0.95 14.08
N VAL A 40 -10.87 -0.34 14.99
CA VAL A 40 -11.49 0.97 14.76
C VAL A 40 -10.46 2.06 14.46
N PRO A 41 -9.39 2.26 15.26
CA PRO A 41 -8.37 3.27 14.96
C PRO A 41 -7.70 3.06 13.59
N ILE A 42 -7.43 1.80 13.21
CA ILE A 42 -6.80 1.48 11.91
C ILE A 42 -7.73 1.87 10.76
N VAL A 43 -9.00 1.45 10.82
CA VAL A 43 -10.01 1.75 9.79
C VAL A 43 -10.20 3.25 9.64
N VAL A 44 -10.34 3.98 10.76
CA VAL A 44 -10.49 5.45 10.72
C VAL A 44 -9.22 6.10 10.18
N SER A 45 -8.04 5.66 10.58
CA SER A 45 -6.78 6.22 10.08
C SER A 45 -6.62 6.00 8.57
N ILE A 46 -7.00 4.83 8.05
CA ILE A 46 -7.04 4.55 6.61
C ILE A 46 -8.03 5.48 5.91
N ALA A 47 -9.23 5.69 6.46
CA ALA A 47 -10.23 6.59 5.88
C ALA A 47 -9.74 8.04 5.84
N LEU A 48 -9.15 8.54 6.93
CA LEU A 48 -8.56 9.89 6.99
C LEU A 48 -7.41 10.05 5.98
N GLY A 49 -6.53 9.04 5.91
CA GLY A 49 -5.48 9.00 4.89
C GLY A 49 -6.05 8.98 3.47
N ALA A 50 -7.14 8.24 3.24
CA ALA A 50 -7.79 8.16 1.94
C ALA A 50 -8.37 9.51 1.50
N TYR A 51 -9.05 10.26 2.39
CA TYR A 51 -9.53 11.60 2.08
C TYR A 51 -8.40 12.52 1.60
N PHE A 52 -7.29 12.53 2.36
CA PHE A 52 -6.14 13.36 2.02
C PHE A 52 -5.45 12.88 0.72
N GLY A 53 -5.33 11.56 0.54
CA GLY A 53 -4.74 10.96 -0.65
C GLY A 53 -5.52 11.28 -1.92
N VAL A 54 -6.86 11.15 -1.88
CA VAL A 54 -7.71 11.54 -3.01
C VAL A 54 -7.66 13.05 -3.26
N GLY A 55 -7.68 13.87 -2.22
CA GLY A 55 -7.55 15.32 -2.35
C GLY A 55 -6.26 15.74 -3.04
N ILE A 56 -5.12 15.19 -2.62
CA ILE A 56 -3.82 15.44 -3.27
C ILE A 56 -3.79 14.91 -4.69
N ARG A 57 -4.35 13.72 -4.96
CA ARG A 57 -4.46 13.19 -6.33
C ARG A 57 -5.21 14.16 -7.23
N VAL A 58 -6.41 14.60 -6.83
CA VAL A 58 -7.21 15.57 -7.60
C VAL A 58 -6.43 16.86 -7.82
N LEU A 59 -5.82 17.42 -6.77
CA LEU A 59 -5.05 18.66 -6.88
C LEU A 59 -3.88 18.53 -7.86
N LEU A 60 -3.11 17.45 -7.76
CA LEU A 60 -1.98 17.19 -8.67
C LEU A 60 -2.45 16.92 -10.10
N THR A 61 -3.61 16.27 -10.28
CA THR A 61 -4.22 16.08 -11.59
C THR A 61 -4.65 17.41 -12.22
N GLU A 62 -5.28 18.31 -11.46
CA GLU A 62 -5.67 19.64 -11.98
C GLU A 62 -4.45 20.54 -12.24
N PHE A 63 -3.44 20.48 -11.36
CA PHE A 63 -2.17 21.16 -11.58
C PHE A 63 -1.48 20.67 -12.85
N ALA A 64 -1.46 19.35 -13.06
CA ALA A 64 -0.92 18.73 -14.27
C ALA A 64 -1.64 19.19 -15.55
N LYS A 65 -2.98 19.23 -15.53
CA LYS A 65 -3.78 19.74 -16.66
C LYS A 65 -3.49 21.22 -16.95
N THR A 66 -3.40 22.03 -15.90
CA THR A 66 -3.09 23.46 -16.02
C THR A 66 -1.70 23.67 -16.64
N LEU A 67 -0.70 22.91 -16.20
CA LEU A 67 0.66 23.01 -16.75
C LEU A 67 0.70 22.62 -18.24
N SER A 68 -0.01 21.54 -18.61
CA SER A 68 -0.09 21.07 -20.01
C SER A 68 -0.68 22.11 -20.96
N SER A 69 -1.63 22.94 -20.49
CA SER A 69 -2.20 24.02 -21.30
C SER A 69 -1.21 25.15 -21.61
N SER A 70 -0.11 25.24 -20.85
CA SER A 70 0.86 26.34 -20.92
C SER A 70 2.22 25.94 -21.53
N GLN A 71 2.59 24.65 -21.45
CA GLN A 71 3.90 24.13 -21.87
C GLN A 71 3.79 22.63 -22.28
N ALA A 72 4.16 22.34 -23.54
CA ALA A 72 4.65 21.06 -24.11
C ALA A 72 3.66 19.94 -24.57
N GLU A 73 3.74 19.63 -25.87
CA GLU A 73 3.24 18.38 -26.51
C GLU A 73 3.81 17.10 -25.86
N LEU A 74 5.06 17.16 -25.37
CA LEU A 74 5.73 16.03 -24.73
C LEU A 74 5.06 15.63 -23.41
N LEU A 75 4.47 16.59 -22.69
CA LEU A 75 3.91 16.38 -21.36
C LEU A 75 2.55 15.67 -21.44
N GLU A 76 1.74 16.06 -22.42
CA GLU A 76 0.48 15.41 -22.77
C GLU A 76 0.72 13.95 -23.22
N LEU A 77 1.81 13.72 -23.97
CA LEU A 77 2.22 12.41 -24.45
C LEU A 77 2.63 11.42 -23.33
N LEU A 78 2.97 11.93 -22.14
CA LEU A 78 3.38 11.14 -20.96
C LEU A 78 2.24 10.84 -19.96
N GLY A 79 1.01 11.31 -20.22
CA GLY A 79 -0.14 10.98 -19.36
C GLY A 79 -0.07 11.71 -18.03
N PHE A 80 0.21 13.02 -18.10
CA PHE A 80 0.58 13.83 -16.95
C PHE A 80 -0.48 13.87 -15.83
N SER A 81 -1.76 13.67 -16.18
CA SER A 81 -2.90 13.75 -15.25
C SER A 81 -2.82 12.76 -14.09
N TYR A 82 -2.25 11.56 -14.29
CA TYR A 82 -2.03 10.56 -13.24
C TYR A 82 -0.55 10.28 -12.93
N PHE A 83 0.37 10.79 -13.76
CA PHE A 83 1.81 10.69 -13.53
C PHE A 83 2.24 11.30 -12.19
N LEU A 84 1.92 12.58 -11.96
CA LEU A 84 2.38 13.30 -10.77
C LEU A 84 1.82 12.72 -9.46
N PRO A 85 0.52 12.38 -9.36
CA PRO A 85 -0.01 11.64 -8.21
C PRO A 85 0.72 10.31 -7.94
N ASN A 86 1.01 9.54 -8.99
CA ASN A 86 1.72 8.26 -8.86
C ASN A 86 3.15 8.45 -8.35
N VAL A 87 3.88 9.43 -8.88
CA VAL A 87 5.23 9.77 -8.43
C VAL A 87 5.23 10.21 -6.97
N VAL A 88 4.38 11.16 -6.58
CA VAL A 88 4.30 11.68 -5.20
C VAL A 88 3.90 10.57 -4.22
N GLY A 89 2.86 9.79 -4.54
CA GLY A 89 2.41 8.70 -3.68
C GLY A 89 3.45 7.59 -3.52
N CYS A 90 4.20 7.25 -4.57
CA CYS A 90 5.31 6.28 -4.49
C CYS A 90 6.48 6.81 -3.65
N PHE A 91 6.84 8.10 -3.77
CA PHE A 91 7.88 8.73 -2.96
C PHE A 91 7.53 8.65 -1.46
N VAL A 92 6.33 9.08 -1.08
CA VAL A 92 5.90 9.06 0.33
C VAL A 92 5.79 7.63 0.84
N MET A 93 5.40 6.67 0.01
CA MET A 93 5.40 5.25 0.36
C MET A 93 6.82 4.75 0.68
N GLY A 94 7.81 5.02 -0.17
CA GLY A 94 9.20 4.62 0.07
C GLY A 94 9.78 5.23 1.34
N PHE A 95 9.52 6.52 1.56
CA PHE A 95 9.91 7.21 2.79
C PHE A 95 9.28 6.57 4.04
N ALA A 96 7.97 6.33 4.00
CA ALA A 96 7.23 5.73 5.11
C ALA A 96 7.69 4.29 5.41
N VAL A 97 7.97 3.49 4.37
CA VAL A 97 8.49 2.11 4.50
C VAL A 97 9.81 2.10 5.25
N ARG A 98 10.73 3.03 4.95
CA ARG A 98 12.02 3.11 5.65
C ARG A 98 11.88 3.56 7.11
N TRP A 99 10.94 4.45 7.38
CA TRP A 99 10.72 5.03 8.71
C TRP A 99 9.95 4.11 9.66
N LYS A 100 9.07 3.27 9.12
CA LYS A 100 8.18 2.41 9.90
C LYS A 100 8.90 1.52 10.92
N PRO A 101 10.01 0.81 10.61
CA PRO A 101 10.69 -0.03 11.61
C PRO A 101 11.32 0.76 12.77
N LEU A 102 11.66 2.03 12.53
CA LEU A 102 12.36 2.89 13.50
C LEU A 102 11.41 3.50 14.51
N LEU A 103 10.22 3.88 14.06
CA LEU A 103 9.14 4.32 14.91
C LEU A 103 8.49 3.08 15.55
N ARG A 104 8.52 2.98 16.89
CA ARG A 104 7.92 1.86 17.64
C ARG A 104 6.48 1.62 17.19
N ASP A 105 5.96 0.41 17.41
CA ASP A 105 4.58 -0.01 17.10
C ASP A 105 3.47 0.96 17.58
N GLN A 106 3.81 1.89 18.47
CA GLN A 106 2.98 3.04 18.89
C GLN A 106 2.42 3.86 17.71
N PHE A 107 3.12 3.92 16.56
CA PHE A 107 2.66 4.67 15.38
C PHE A 107 2.03 3.78 14.29
N ALA A 108 1.81 2.49 14.55
CA ALA A 108 1.30 1.54 13.55
C ALA A 108 -0.05 1.96 12.95
N VAL A 109 -0.91 2.60 13.75
CA VAL A 109 -2.21 3.15 13.30
C VAL A 109 -1.98 4.22 12.24
N TYR A 110 -1.12 5.22 12.53
CA TYR A 110 -0.81 6.30 11.60
C TYR A 110 -0.13 5.81 10.33
N PHE A 111 0.78 4.84 10.43
CA PHE A 111 1.41 4.23 9.25
C PHE A 111 0.39 3.50 8.36
N SER A 112 -0.65 2.90 8.95
CA SER A 112 -1.75 2.32 8.16
C SER A 112 -2.49 3.40 7.38
N GLY A 113 -2.75 4.55 8.00
CA GLY A 113 -3.30 5.73 7.34
C GLY A 113 -2.40 6.30 6.23
N ILE A 114 -1.10 6.45 6.49
CA ILE A 114 -0.15 7.02 5.52
C ILE A 114 0.04 6.08 4.32
N MET A 115 0.38 4.81 4.57
CA MET A 115 0.72 3.89 3.47
C MET A 115 -0.53 3.40 2.74
N THR A 116 -1.54 2.93 3.48
CA THR A 116 -2.72 2.32 2.86
C THR A 116 -3.76 3.36 2.45
N GLY A 117 -4.02 4.35 3.32
CA GLY A 117 -4.92 5.45 3.03
C GLY A 117 -4.31 6.44 2.03
N PHE A 118 -3.35 7.25 2.48
CA PHE A 118 -2.79 8.36 1.70
C PHE A 118 -2.06 7.90 0.43
N CYS A 119 -0.93 7.19 0.56
CA CYS A 119 -0.14 6.77 -0.61
C CYS A 119 -0.97 5.89 -1.54
N GLY A 120 -1.77 5.00 -0.95
CA GLY A 120 -2.65 4.12 -1.68
C GLY A 120 -3.70 4.84 -2.54
N CYS A 121 -4.35 5.88 -2.00
CA CYS A 121 -5.40 6.64 -2.72
C CYS A 121 -4.88 7.85 -3.52
N CYS A 122 -3.64 8.27 -3.24
CA CYS A 122 -2.93 9.26 -4.03
C CYS A 122 -2.52 8.66 -5.39
N THR A 123 -2.03 7.41 -5.37
CA THR A 123 -1.72 6.67 -6.60
C THR A 123 -2.95 5.97 -7.17
N THR A 124 -2.98 5.73 -8.48
CA THR A 124 -4.03 4.96 -9.16
C THR A 124 -3.43 4.11 -10.27
N PHE A 125 -3.66 2.79 -10.19
CA PHE A 125 -3.26 1.85 -11.25
C PHE A 125 -4.30 1.85 -12.36
N ALA A 126 -5.59 1.90 -11.99
CA ALA A 126 -6.70 1.82 -12.95
C ALA A 126 -6.73 3.01 -13.92
N SER A 127 -6.46 4.23 -13.46
CA SER A 127 -6.43 5.41 -14.34
C SER A 127 -5.24 5.38 -15.30
N TRP A 128 -4.10 4.85 -14.85
CA TRP A 128 -2.92 4.65 -15.70
C TRP A 128 -3.19 3.60 -16.78
N ASP A 129 -3.73 2.45 -16.40
CA ASP A 129 -4.05 1.34 -17.31
C ASP A 129 -5.12 1.73 -18.34
N LEU A 130 -6.17 2.46 -17.91
CA LEU A 130 -7.19 3.03 -18.78
C LEU A 130 -6.59 3.95 -19.85
N GLY A 131 -5.75 4.91 -19.43
CA GLY A 131 -5.12 5.86 -20.34
C GLY A 131 -4.20 5.20 -21.37
N VAL A 132 -3.45 4.17 -20.96
CA VAL A 132 -2.63 3.38 -21.88
C VAL A 132 -3.50 2.56 -22.84
N ALA A 133 -4.57 1.94 -22.35
CA ALA A 133 -5.49 1.16 -23.17
C ALA A 133 -6.12 2.00 -24.29
N ALA A 134 -6.56 3.22 -23.96
CA ALA A 134 -7.12 4.14 -24.93
C ALA A 134 -6.12 4.49 -26.04
N MET A 135 -4.85 4.71 -25.72
CA MET A 135 -3.82 4.95 -26.75
C MET A 135 -3.60 3.75 -27.67
N PHE A 136 -3.67 2.52 -27.15
CA PHE A 136 -3.60 1.32 -27.99
C PHE A 136 -4.79 1.24 -28.95
N VAL A 137 -6.00 1.48 -28.44
CA VAL A 137 -7.25 1.44 -29.23
C VAL A 137 -7.26 2.55 -30.30
N HIS A 138 -6.77 3.75 -29.99
CA HIS A 138 -6.63 4.85 -30.95
C HIS A 138 -5.46 4.70 -31.94
N GLY A 139 -4.74 3.56 -31.94
CA GLY A 139 -3.63 3.32 -32.86
C GLY A 139 -2.30 4.01 -32.51
N ARG A 140 -2.22 4.70 -31.36
CA ARG A 140 -1.01 5.42 -30.90
C ARG A 140 -0.07 4.50 -30.13
N TRP A 141 0.33 3.39 -30.74
CA TRP A 141 1.04 2.29 -30.06
C TRP A 141 2.40 2.70 -29.49
N LEU A 142 3.16 3.53 -30.20
CA LEU A 142 4.46 4.01 -29.72
C LEU A 142 4.31 4.81 -28.41
N ASN A 143 3.30 5.68 -28.34
CA ASN A 143 3.01 6.48 -27.15
C ASN A 143 2.56 5.59 -25.99
N ALA A 144 1.74 4.56 -26.29
CA ALA A 144 1.32 3.59 -25.29
C ALA A 144 2.51 2.83 -24.67
N PHE A 145 3.44 2.34 -25.49
CA PHE A 145 4.65 1.69 -24.99
C PHE A 145 5.54 2.65 -24.21
N LEU A 146 5.79 3.86 -24.72
CA LEU A 146 6.59 4.87 -24.05
C LEU A 146 6.02 5.19 -22.67
N MET A 147 4.70 5.43 -22.59
CA MET A 147 4.03 5.73 -21.34
C MET A 147 4.11 4.57 -20.34
N LEU A 148 3.91 3.32 -20.77
CA LEU A 148 4.08 2.15 -19.90
C LEU A 148 5.47 2.11 -19.26
N PHE A 149 6.52 2.26 -20.07
CA PHE A 149 7.90 2.20 -19.56
C PHE A 149 8.22 3.38 -18.65
N VAL A 150 7.85 4.60 -19.03
CA VAL A 150 8.12 5.81 -18.24
C VAL A 150 7.38 5.77 -16.90
N GLN A 151 6.12 5.35 -16.88
CA GLN A 151 5.33 5.28 -15.65
C GLN A 151 5.88 4.21 -14.69
N ILE A 152 6.22 3.02 -15.20
CA ILE A 152 6.82 1.96 -14.36
C ILE A 152 8.17 2.42 -13.80
N ALA A 153 9.04 2.96 -14.66
CA ALA A 153 10.37 3.41 -14.26
C ALA A 153 10.30 4.56 -13.23
N SER A 154 9.42 5.54 -13.46
CA SER A 154 9.24 6.67 -12.55
C SER A 154 8.63 6.26 -11.22
N ALA A 155 7.66 5.35 -11.18
CA ALA A 155 7.07 4.87 -9.94
C ALA A 155 8.11 4.13 -9.07
N ILE A 156 8.90 3.23 -9.67
CA ILE A 156 9.99 2.51 -8.98
C ILE A 156 11.09 3.47 -8.51
N SER A 157 11.53 4.38 -9.39
CA SER A 157 12.58 5.34 -9.07
C SER A 157 12.14 6.31 -7.96
N SER A 158 10.89 6.76 -8.02
CA SER A 158 10.30 7.64 -7.00
C SER A 158 10.22 6.94 -5.64
N PHE A 159 9.77 5.69 -5.61
CA PHE A 159 9.78 4.88 -4.38
C PHE A 159 11.18 4.74 -3.78
N ARG A 160 12.18 4.39 -4.61
CA ARG A 160 13.58 4.29 -4.15
C ARG A 160 14.12 5.64 -3.67
N CYS A 161 13.82 6.72 -4.37
CA CYS A 161 14.20 8.08 -3.96
C CYS A 161 13.61 8.43 -2.59
N GLY A 162 12.33 8.13 -2.37
CA GLY A 162 11.67 8.30 -1.08
C GLY A 162 12.32 7.48 0.04
N TYR A 163 12.67 6.22 -0.27
CA TYR A 163 13.40 5.36 0.67
C TYR A 163 14.77 5.96 1.05
N HIS A 164 15.54 6.46 0.07
CA HIS A 164 16.84 7.11 0.31
C HIS A 164 16.71 8.41 1.09
N ALA A 165 15.70 9.23 0.80
CA ALA A 165 15.39 10.43 1.59
C ALA A 165 15.05 10.07 3.04
N GLY A 166 14.30 8.97 3.23
CA GLY A 166 14.02 8.40 4.54
C GLY A 166 15.29 8.01 5.27
N GLU A 167 16.21 7.30 4.61
CA GLU A 167 17.51 6.89 5.17
C GLU A 167 18.37 8.09 5.58
N GLY A 168 18.50 9.09 4.71
CA GLY A 168 19.31 10.28 4.98
C GLY A 168 18.83 11.03 6.22
N LEU A 169 17.51 11.15 6.40
CA LEU A 169 16.94 11.79 7.58
C LEU A 169 17.14 10.96 8.85
N VAL A 170 17.05 9.63 8.75
CA VAL A 170 17.33 8.71 9.87
C VAL A 170 18.78 8.82 10.32
N GLN A 171 19.72 8.84 9.37
CA GLN A 171 21.14 9.00 9.65
C GLN A 171 21.40 10.34 10.34
N TYR A 172 20.77 11.43 9.86
CA TYR A 172 20.85 12.74 10.49
C TYR A 172 20.39 12.72 11.95
N PHE A 173 19.22 12.14 12.24
CA PHE A 173 18.71 12.03 13.62
C PHE A 173 19.57 11.13 14.51
N THR A 174 20.10 10.02 13.95
CA THR A 174 20.92 9.04 14.69
C THR A 174 22.24 9.65 15.15
N VAL A 175 22.86 10.46 14.28
CA VAL A 175 24.15 11.08 14.56
C VAL A 175 24.00 12.30 15.47
N ASN A 176 22.96 13.14 15.26
CA ASN A 176 22.92 14.47 15.86
C ASN A 176 22.01 14.63 17.09
N LEU A 177 20.91 13.88 17.21
CA LEU A 177 19.84 14.23 18.15
C LEU A 177 19.48 13.12 19.13
N TYR A 178 19.50 11.85 18.69
CA TYR A 178 19.16 10.72 19.53
C TYR A 178 20.04 9.52 19.18
N LYS A 179 20.83 9.02 20.15
CA LYS A 179 21.32 7.63 20.08
C LYS A 179 20.09 6.73 20.06
N PHE A 180 19.66 6.30 18.88
CA PHE A 180 18.50 5.42 18.75
C PHE A 180 18.69 4.21 19.66
N ARG A 181 17.62 3.83 20.37
CA ARG A 181 17.59 2.60 21.18
C ARG A 181 17.51 1.33 20.33
N LYS A 182 17.25 1.45 19.03
CA LYS A 182 17.19 0.36 18.05
C LYS A 182 18.42 0.42 17.13
N PRO A 183 18.92 -0.72 16.64
CA PRO A 183 19.97 -0.73 15.63
C PRO A 183 19.47 0.05 14.39
N PRO A 184 20.32 0.90 13.77
CA PRO A 184 19.94 1.69 12.59
C PRO A 184 19.68 0.82 11.35
N VAL A 185 20.08 -0.45 11.41
CA VAL A 185 19.95 -1.44 10.34
C VAL A 185 18.57 -2.10 10.39
N ASP A 186 17.92 -2.19 9.23
CA ASP A 186 16.73 -3.03 9.08
C ASP A 186 17.13 -4.51 9.22
N MET A 187 16.87 -5.06 10.40
CA MET A 187 17.21 -6.43 10.76
C MET A 187 16.51 -7.46 9.86
N ASN A 188 15.30 -7.18 9.39
CA ASN A 188 14.59 -8.09 8.49
C ASN A 188 15.27 -8.13 7.12
N GLN A 189 15.68 -6.98 6.61
CA GLN A 189 16.42 -6.90 5.35
C GLN A 189 17.81 -7.54 5.48
N LEU A 190 18.51 -7.33 6.59
CA LEU A 190 19.79 -7.99 6.87
C LEU A 190 19.66 -9.51 6.85
N LYS A 191 18.66 -10.05 7.56
CA LYS A 191 18.36 -11.49 7.56
C LYS A 191 18.11 -12.02 6.15
N LEU A 192 17.28 -11.34 5.35
CA LEU A 192 17.01 -11.73 3.97
C LEU A 192 18.28 -11.76 3.11
N ASN A 193 19.15 -10.76 3.26
CA ASN A 193 20.43 -10.70 2.56
C ASN A 193 21.35 -11.86 2.95
N LEU A 194 21.41 -12.21 4.25
CA LEU A 194 22.18 -13.36 4.74
C LEU A 194 21.65 -14.67 4.14
N GLU A 195 20.33 -14.91 4.17
CA GLU A 195 19.70 -16.10 3.59
C GLU A 195 19.96 -16.24 2.09
N ARG A 196 19.92 -15.12 1.37
CA ARG A 196 20.21 -15.07 -0.06
C ARG A 196 21.67 -15.41 -0.35
N ASN A 197 22.61 -14.84 0.40
CA ASN A 197 24.03 -15.12 0.26
C ASN A 197 24.36 -16.57 0.62
N ILE A 198 23.77 -17.14 1.69
CA ILE A 198 23.89 -18.56 2.04
C ILE A 198 23.42 -19.45 0.87
N SER A 199 22.26 -19.14 0.30
CA SER A 199 21.69 -19.89 -0.83
C SER A 199 22.61 -19.85 -2.06
N CYS A 200 23.21 -18.68 -2.34
CA CYS A 200 24.17 -18.51 -3.42
C CYS A 200 25.42 -19.37 -3.18
N MET A 201 25.99 -19.34 -1.96
CA MET A 201 27.16 -20.14 -1.60
C MET A 201 26.88 -21.65 -1.72
N ARG A 202 25.69 -22.11 -1.34
CA ARG A 202 25.26 -23.52 -1.52
C ARG A 202 25.14 -23.94 -2.98
N SER A 203 24.80 -23.01 -3.87
CA SER A 203 24.66 -23.29 -5.30
C SER A 203 26.01 -23.48 -6.01
N VAL A 204 27.12 -23.08 -5.39
CA VAL A 204 28.46 -23.25 -5.93
C VAL A 204 28.81 -24.74 -5.98
N LYS A 205 28.86 -25.32 -7.18
CA LYS A 205 29.22 -26.73 -7.39
C LYS A 205 30.67 -26.96 -6.98
N ALA A 206 30.89 -27.84 -6.00
CA ALA A 206 32.21 -28.18 -5.47
C ALA A 206 33.21 -28.65 -6.54
N ASN A 207 32.71 -29.19 -7.65
CA ASN A 207 33.52 -29.77 -8.72
C ASN A 207 34.18 -28.71 -9.63
N VAL A 208 33.80 -27.43 -9.53
CA VAL A 208 34.27 -26.38 -10.45
C VAL A 208 35.55 -25.69 -9.97
N PHE A 209 35.80 -25.60 -8.65
CA PHE A 209 36.87 -24.73 -8.10
C PHE A 209 37.94 -25.46 -7.27
N GLY A 210 37.98 -26.79 -7.30
CA GLY A 210 38.96 -27.59 -6.54
C GLY A 210 38.70 -27.62 -5.02
N GLN A 211 39.45 -28.47 -4.29
CA GLN A 211 39.16 -28.77 -2.88
C GLN A 211 39.38 -27.59 -1.93
N LEU A 212 40.42 -26.77 -2.14
CA LEU A 212 40.75 -25.63 -1.29
C LEU A 212 39.67 -24.55 -1.33
N VAL A 213 39.19 -24.20 -2.53
CA VAL A 213 38.12 -23.20 -2.69
C VAL A 213 36.81 -23.75 -2.12
N SER A 214 36.49 -25.03 -2.37
CA SER A 214 35.29 -25.66 -1.79
C SER A 214 35.29 -25.62 -0.25
N ARG A 215 36.45 -25.82 0.39
CA ARG A 215 36.59 -25.68 1.85
C ARG A 215 36.35 -24.24 2.31
N ARG A 216 36.94 -23.24 1.64
CA ARG A 216 36.73 -21.83 1.99
C ARG A 216 35.28 -21.39 1.79
N VAL A 217 34.65 -21.79 0.70
CA VAL A 217 33.22 -21.52 0.44
C VAL A 217 32.35 -22.08 1.55
N ARG A 218 32.59 -23.33 1.99
CA ARG A 218 31.87 -23.94 3.12
C ARG A 218 32.10 -23.21 4.44
N ALA A 219 33.33 -22.81 4.74
CA ALA A 219 33.64 -22.05 5.95
C ALA A 219 32.90 -20.70 5.97
N THR A 220 32.90 -19.97 4.84
CA THR A 220 32.15 -18.72 4.72
C THR A 220 30.64 -18.94 4.79
N GLU A 221 30.12 -20.01 4.20
CA GLU A 221 28.70 -20.39 4.34
C GLU A 221 28.32 -20.60 5.81
N GLN A 222 29.13 -21.35 6.57
CA GLN A 222 28.90 -21.60 7.99
C GLN A 222 28.93 -20.31 8.81
N ALA A 223 29.87 -19.40 8.53
CA ALA A 223 29.92 -18.10 9.19
C ALA A 223 28.64 -17.27 8.93
N LEU A 224 28.15 -17.26 7.69
CA LEU A 224 26.90 -16.57 7.34
C LEU A 224 25.67 -17.20 8.02
N VAL A 225 25.64 -18.53 8.15
CA VAL A 225 24.57 -19.25 8.87
C VAL A 225 24.54 -18.83 10.34
N ILE A 226 25.69 -18.77 11.00
CA ILE A 226 25.80 -18.30 12.39
C ILE A 226 25.32 -16.85 12.52
N SER A 227 25.74 -15.96 11.61
CA SER A 227 25.27 -14.56 11.60
C SER A 227 23.76 -14.44 11.39
N ARG A 228 23.15 -15.29 10.56
CA ARG A 228 21.70 -15.31 10.34
C ARG A 228 20.94 -15.74 11.59
N ASP A 229 21.46 -16.73 12.31
CA ASP A 229 20.83 -17.25 13.51
C ASP A 229 20.90 -16.23 14.65
N ALA A 230 22.06 -15.62 14.88
CA ALA A 230 22.23 -14.49 15.80
C ALA A 230 21.33 -13.29 15.43
N CYS A 231 21.21 -12.99 14.13
CA CYS A 231 20.29 -11.95 13.65
C CYS A 231 18.82 -12.30 13.96
N THR A 232 18.43 -13.57 13.81
CA THR A 232 17.06 -14.04 14.11
C THR A 232 16.75 -13.96 15.60
N GLU A 233 17.70 -14.33 16.45
CA GLU A 233 17.60 -14.21 17.90
C GLU A 233 17.45 -12.75 18.33
N LEU A 234 18.32 -11.86 17.83
CA LEU A 234 18.25 -10.43 18.12
C LEU A 234 16.91 -9.80 17.67
N ILE A 235 16.38 -10.21 16.51
CA ILE A 235 15.03 -9.79 16.07
C ILE A 235 13.96 -10.21 17.09
N SER A 236 14.06 -11.44 17.61
CA SER A 236 13.10 -11.96 18.58
C SER A 236 13.18 -11.25 19.93
N GLU A 237 14.38 -10.93 20.41
CA GLU A 237 14.60 -10.16 21.63
C GLU A 237 14.07 -8.73 21.51
N ILE A 238 14.36 -8.05 20.39
CA ILE A 238 13.82 -6.71 20.11
C ILE A 238 12.30 -6.74 20.09
N ALA A 239 11.69 -7.75 19.44
CA ALA A 239 10.25 -7.90 19.38
C ALA A 239 9.64 -8.14 20.76
N GLN A 240 10.30 -8.92 21.63
CA GLN A 240 9.87 -9.15 23.00
C GLN A 240 9.95 -7.87 23.84
N VAL A 241 11.07 -7.15 23.79
CA VAL A 241 11.23 -5.87 24.48
C VAL A 241 10.19 -4.84 24.01
N GLU A 242 9.85 -4.83 22.72
CA GLU A 242 8.80 -3.96 22.18
C GLU A 242 7.40 -4.34 22.67
N GLN A 243 7.12 -5.62 22.90
CA GLN A 243 5.85 -6.06 23.49
C GLN A 243 5.71 -5.59 24.95
N ASP A 244 6.81 -5.51 25.69
CA ASP A 244 6.83 -5.05 27.08
C ASP A 244 6.67 -3.52 27.22
N PHE A 245 7.02 -2.76 26.19
CA PHE A 245 6.73 -1.32 26.15
C PHE A 245 5.24 -1.07 25.93
N HIS A 246 4.64 -0.23 26.78
CA HIS A 246 3.22 0.09 26.76
C HIS A 246 2.77 0.52 25.34
N ARG A 247 1.89 -0.27 24.73
CA ARG A 247 1.13 0.16 23.54
C ARG A 247 0.35 1.41 23.94
N VAL A 248 0.50 2.49 23.18
CA VAL A 248 -0.36 3.67 23.33
C VAL A 248 -1.80 3.17 23.18
N GLN A 249 -2.57 3.21 24.26
CA GLN A 249 -3.96 2.81 24.22
C GLN A 249 -4.72 3.88 23.43
N HIS A 250 -5.06 3.55 22.19
CA HIS A 250 -5.93 4.39 21.39
C HIS A 250 -7.37 4.24 21.90
N ASN A 251 -7.96 5.37 22.30
CA ASN A 251 -9.37 5.41 22.63
C ASN A 251 -10.19 5.26 21.34
N ALA A 252 -10.71 4.05 21.11
CA ALA A 252 -11.50 3.73 19.92
C ALA A 252 -12.70 4.67 19.74
N MET A 253 -13.31 5.14 20.84
CA MET A 253 -14.41 6.09 20.78
C MET A 253 -13.97 7.47 20.25
N GLN A 254 -12.81 7.98 20.67
CA GLN A 254 -12.28 9.25 20.16
C GLN A 254 -11.96 9.16 18.67
N TRP A 255 -11.33 8.06 18.24
CA TRP A 255 -11.10 7.80 16.81
C TRP A 255 -12.41 7.71 16.03
N ALA A 256 -13.40 6.97 16.52
CA ALA A 256 -14.70 6.86 15.87
C ALA A 256 -15.39 8.22 15.74
N LEU A 257 -15.41 9.04 16.80
CA LEU A 257 -15.99 10.38 16.78
C LEU A 257 -15.28 11.30 15.79
N THR A 258 -13.94 11.31 15.77
CA THR A 258 -13.16 12.08 14.79
C THR A 258 -13.45 11.62 13.36
N GLY A 259 -13.51 10.30 13.13
CA GLY A 259 -13.84 9.73 11.84
C GLY A 259 -15.22 10.16 11.35
N VAL A 260 -16.25 9.98 12.18
CA VAL A 260 -17.63 10.39 11.86
C VAL A 260 -17.72 11.88 11.60
N PHE A 261 -17.08 12.71 12.44
CA PHE A 261 -17.08 14.17 12.26
C PHE A 261 -16.50 14.55 10.90
N VAL A 262 -15.29 14.07 10.57
CA VAL A 262 -14.64 14.38 9.29
C VAL A 262 -15.45 13.86 8.11
N THR A 263 -15.99 12.63 8.20
CA THR A 263 -16.83 12.04 7.15
C THR A 263 -18.08 12.87 6.90
N VAL A 264 -18.81 13.29 7.94
CA VAL A 264 -20.02 14.11 7.79
C VAL A 264 -19.69 15.42 7.08
N TRP A 265 -18.63 16.13 7.51
CA TRP A 265 -18.23 17.38 6.87
C TRP A 265 -17.87 17.19 5.40
N LEU A 266 -17.04 16.21 5.05
CA LEU A 266 -16.60 15.99 3.67
C LEU A 266 -17.71 15.48 2.74
N TRP A 267 -18.79 14.92 3.29
CA TRP A 267 -19.92 14.41 2.50
C TRP A 267 -20.98 15.47 2.21
N VAL A 268 -21.02 16.55 2.99
CA VAL A 268 -21.94 17.67 2.74
C VAL A 268 -21.41 18.59 1.65
N VAL A 269 -20.10 18.89 1.66
CA VAL A 269 -19.45 19.87 0.76
C VAL A 269 -19.75 19.66 -0.74
N PRO A 270 -19.78 18.43 -1.31
CA PRO A 270 -20.09 18.23 -2.73
C PRO A 270 -21.45 18.81 -3.17
N PHE A 271 -22.40 18.96 -2.25
CA PHE A 271 -23.77 19.40 -2.53
C PHE A 271 -24.00 20.89 -2.21
N VAL A 272 -22.96 21.62 -1.79
CA VAL A 272 -23.04 23.04 -1.43
C VAL A 272 -22.75 23.92 -2.65
N GLY A 273 -23.71 24.00 -3.59
CA GLY A 273 -23.77 25.05 -4.62
C GLY A 273 -22.56 25.20 -5.57
N PHE A 274 -21.63 24.26 -5.60
CA PHE A 274 -20.47 24.28 -6.49
C PHE A 274 -20.85 23.94 -7.93
N SER A 275 -19.94 24.23 -8.87
CA SER A 275 -20.08 23.76 -10.26
C SER A 275 -20.07 22.22 -10.29
N ASN A 276 -20.77 21.63 -11.27
CA ASN A 276 -20.93 20.17 -11.36
C ASN A 276 -19.59 19.41 -11.36
N TYR A 277 -18.59 19.97 -12.02
CA TYR A 277 -17.24 19.40 -12.05
C TYR A 277 -16.54 19.47 -10.68
N ALA A 278 -16.61 20.60 -9.98
CA ALA A 278 -16.03 20.73 -8.65
C ALA A 278 -16.75 19.81 -7.64
N SER A 279 -18.08 19.75 -7.70
CA SER A 279 -18.90 18.79 -6.93
C SER A 279 -18.51 17.34 -7.20
N SER A 280 -18.25 16.97 -8.46
CA SER A 280 -17.74 15.65 -8.86
C SER A 280 -16.41 15.31 -8.17
N ARG A 281 -15.45 16.24 -8.16
CA ARG A 281 -14.15 16.04 -7.51
C ARG A 281 -14.27 15.95 -5.99
N LEU A 282 -15.13 16.76 -5.38
CA LEU A 282 -15.42 16.68 -3.95
C LEU A 282 -16.10 15.36 -3.59
N LEU A 283 -17.02 14.88 -4.42
CA LEU A 283 -17.69 13.60 -4.23
C LEU A 283 -16.72 12.41 -4.36
N ALA A 284 -15.69 12.55 -5.19
CA ALA A 284 -14.59 11.58 -5.26
C ALA A 284 -13.88 11.41 -3.90
N LEU A 285 -13.66 12.51 -3.15
CA LEU A 285 -13.10 12.42 -1.80
C LEU A 285 -14.03 11.63 -0.87
N SER A 286 -15.34 11.85 -0.97
CA SER A 286 -16.34 11.16 -0.16
C SER A 286 -16.29 9.63 -0.36
N PHE A 287 -16.09 9.17 -1.61
CA PHE A 287 -16.08 7.75 -1.98
C PHE A 287 -14.71 7.05 -1.90
N GLY A 288 -13.61 7.81 -1.90
CA GLY A 288 -12.24 7.28 -1.78
C GLY A 288 -12.03 6.29 -0.62
N PRO A 289 -12.49 6.57 0.62
CA PRO A 289 -12.34 5.66 1.74
C PRO A 289 -12.92 4.26 1.51
N PHE A 290 -14.01 4.11 0.75
CA PHE A 290 -14.57 2.78 0.49
C PHE A 290 -13.64 1.91 -0.35
N GLY A 291 -13.04 2.49 -1.39
CA GLY A 291 -12.04 1.80 -2.20
C GLY A 291 -10.81 1.43 -1.38
N ALA A 292 -10.33 2.37 -0.56
CA ALA A 292 -9.17 2.17 0.32
C ALA A 292 -9.39 1.05 1.35
N LEU A 293 -10.56 1.04 1.99
CA LEU A 293 -10.92 0.04 2.99
C LEU A 293 -11.12 -1.33 2.36
N LEU A 294 -11.79 -1.41 1.22
CA LEU A 294 -11.95 -2.67 0.50
C LEU A 294 -10.57 -3.25 0.11
N ARG A 295 -9.69 -2.42 -0.47
CA ARG A 295 -8.31 -2.82 -0.76
C ARG A 295 -7.57 -3.28 0.50
N TYR A 296 -7.70 -2.56 1.61
CA TYR A 296 -7.09 -2.95 2.89
C TYR A 296 -7.58 -4.33 3.35
N TYR A 297 -8.90 -4.56 3.39
CA TYR A 297 -9.47 -5.83 3.83
C TYR A 297 -9.02 -7.00 2.95
N LEU A 298 -8.96 -6.81 1.63
CA LEU A 298 -8.45 -7.83 0.71
C LEU A 298 -6.96 -8.10 0.97
N SER A 299 -6.16 -7.05 1.19
CA SER A 299 -4.71 -7.15 1.40
C SER A 299 -4.31 -7.96 2.63
N LEU A 300 -5.19 -8.08 3.64
CA LEU A 300 -4.96 -8.93 4.81
C LEU A 300 -4.72 -10.40 4.41
N ASN A 301 -5.25 -10.84 3.27
CA ASN A 301 -5.04 -12.20 2.79
C ASN A 301 -3.68 -12.41 2.10
N ASN A 302 -2.95 -11.35 1.72
CA ASN A 302 -1.62 -11.45 1.12
C ASN A 302 -0.58 -11.99 2.11
N SER A 303 -0.79 -11.84 3.42
CA SER A 303 0.11 -12.38 4.44
C SER A 303 0.12 -13.92 4.52
N LYS A 304 -0.89 -14.58 3.92
CA LYS A 304 -0.99 -16.05 3.92
C LYS A 304 0.14 -16.67 3.08
N PRO A 305 0.74 -17.82 3.48
CA PRO A 305 1.88 -18.44 2.81
C PRO A 305 1.67 -18.67 1.30
N LYS A 306 0.45 -19.02 0.89
CA LYS A 306 0.06 -19.28 -0.50
C LYS A 306 0.34 -18.10 -1.44
N TRP A 307 0.22 -16.86 -0.94
CA TRP A 307 0.28 -15.63 -1.74
C TRP A 307 1.56 -14.83 -1.52
N LYS A 308 2.55 -15.38 -0.79
CA LYS A 308 3.82 -14.70 -0.51
C LYS A 308 4.70 -14.47 -1.75
N HIS A 309 4.51 -15.27 -2.80
CA HIS A 309 5.27 -15.18 -4.05
C HIS A 309 4.56 -14.36 -5.13
N PHE A 310 3.26 -14.11 -4.95
CA PHE A 310 2.42 -13.34 -5.85
C PHE A 310 1.31 -12.68 -5.02
N PRO A 311 1.41 -11.37 -4.74
CA PRO A 311 0.43 -10.60 -3.97
C PRO A 311 -0.94 -10.50 -4.67
N PHE A 312 -1.66 -11.61 -4.70
CA PHE A 312 -2.90 -11.75 -5.47
C PHE A 312 -3.98 -10.75 -5.04
N TYR A 313 -4.08 -10.42 -3.75
CA TYR A 313 -5.07 -9.49 -3.23
C TYR A 313 -4.67 -8.01 -3.36
N THR A 314 -3.54 -7.73 -4.02
CA THR A 314 -3.20 -6.40 -4.55
C THR A 314 -3.39 -6.37 -6.06
N PHE A 315 -3.00 -7.44 -6.76
CA PHE A 315 -3.29 -7.62 -8.19
C PHE A 315 -4.79 -7.58 -8.51
N LEU A 316 -5.61 -8.34 -7.77
CA LEU A 316 -7.03 -8.50 -8.07
C LEU A 316 -7.80 -7.17 -7.99
N PRO A 317 -7.68 -6.33 -6.93
CA PRO A 317 -8.28 -5.01 -6.91
C PRO A 317 -7.82 -4.09 -8.04
N ASN A 318 -6.52 -4.09 -8.37
CA ASN A 318 -5.99 -3.31 -9.49
C ASN A 318 -6.64 -3.72 -10.81
N PHE A 319 -6.64 -5.03 -11.10
CA PHE A 319 -7.23 -5.60 -12.31
C PHE A 319 -8.74 -5.31 -12.43
N VAL A 320 -9.51 -5.51 -11.36
CA VAL A 320 -10.95 -5.26 -11.35
C VAL A 320 -11.23 -3.76 -11.51
N ALA A 321 -10.49 -2.90 -10.81
CA ALA A 321 -10.66 -1.46 -10.93
C ALA A 321 -10.32 -0.94 -12.33
N SER A 322 -9.30 -1.51 -12.99
CA SER A 322 -8.96 -1.22 -14.40
C SER A 322 -10.13 -1.50 -15.35
N ILE A 323 -10.68 -2.71 -15.30
CA ILE A 323 -11.82 -3.11 -16.14
C ILE A 323 -13.03 -2.22 -15.88
N LEU A 324 -13.37 -2.02 -14.60
CA LEU A 324 -14.52 -1.18 -14.24
C LEU A 324 -14.31 0.28 -14.66
N SER A 325 -13.08 0.79 -14.63
CA SER A 325 -12.77 2.15 -15.12
C SER A 325 -12.99 2.25 -16.63
N CYS A 326 -12.66 1.21 -17.41
CA CYS A 326 -12.98 1.15 -18.84
C CYS A 326 -14.49 1.09 -19.08
N VAL A 327 -15.24 0.33 -18.27
CA VAL A 327 -16.71 0.27 -18.38
C VAL A 327 -17.34 1.63 -18.07
N MET A 328 -16.87 2.32 -17.02
CA MET A 328 -17.34 3.66 -16.72
C MET A 328 -17.08 4.61 -17.88
N GLU A 329 -15.91 4.54 -18.49
CA GLU A 329 -15.59 5.34 -19.67
C GLU A 329 -16.53 5.08 -20.85
N VAL A 330 -16.79 3.82 -21.16
CA VAL A 330 -17.72 3.43 -22.21
C VAL A 330 -19.11 4.01 -21.94
N ILE A 331 -19.58 3.96 -20.70
CA ILE A 331 -20.84 4.58 -20.29
C ILE A 331 -20.79 6.09 -20.52
N GLY A 332 -19.71 6.77 -20.10
CA GLY A 332 -19.54 8.21 -20.29
C GLY A 332 -19.55 8.63 -21.76
N SER A 333 -18.82 7.89 -22.59
CA SER A 333 -18.76 8.10 -24.05
C SER A 333 -20.13 7.90 -24.70
N SER A 334 -20.90 6.90 -24.28
CA SER A 334 -22.25 6.66 -24.80
C SER A 334 -23.24 7.77 -24.43
N ILE A 335 -23.22 8.22 -23.17
CA ILE A 335 -24.08 9.32 -22.68
C ILE A 335 -23.75 10.63 -23.41
N ALA A 336 -22.46 10.88 -23.68
CA ALA A 336 -22.03 12.06 -24.41
C ALA A 336 -22.38 12.01 -25.91
N ALA A 337 -22.47 10.82 -26.51
CA ALA A 337 -22.89 10.65 -27.90
C ALA A 337 -24.41 10.84 -28.08
N ASP A 338 -25.22 10.33 -27.15
CA ASP A 338 -26.68 10.32 -27.25
C ASP A 338 -27.35 11.61 -26.75
N HIS A 339 -26.62 12.46 -26.01
CA HIS A 339 -27.18 13.65 -25.38
C HIS A 339 -26.41 14.93 -25.67
N VAL A 340 -27.15 16.04 -25.79
CA VAL A 340 -26.55 17.38 -25.88
C VAL A 340 -25.73 17.67 -24.62
N ALA A 341 -24.54 18.24 -24.80
CA ALA A 341 -23.68 18.70 -23.72
C ALA A 341 -24.47 19.57 -22.73
N GLY A 342 -24.54 19.14 -21.47
CA GLY A 342 -25.31 19.82 -20.41
C GLY A 342 -26.67 19.20 -20.08
N SER A 343 -27.04 18.06 -20.68
CA SER A 343 -28.19 17.26 -20.26
C SER A 343 -28.07 16.81 -18.80
N ASP A 344 -29.21 16.55 -18.15
CA ASP A 344 -29.23 16.08 -16.76
C ASP A 344 -28.54 14.71 -16.60
N ALA A 345 -28.66 13.85 -17.62
CA ALA A 345 -27.96 12.56 -17.67
C ALA A 345 -26.44 12.75 -17.71
N PHE A 346 -25.94 13.66 -18.54
CA PHE A 346 -24.51 13.97 -18.61
C PHE A 346 -24.00 14.57 -17.29
N LYS A 347 -24.75 15.51 -16.69
CA LYS A 347 -24.38 16.09 -15.39
C LYS A 347 -24.32 15.03 -14.29
N ALA A 348 -25.29 14.11 -14.25
CA ALA A 348 -25.34 13.01 -13.31
C ALA A 348 -24.16 12.04 -13.50
N TYR A 349 -23.78 11.74 -14.75
CA TYR A 349 -22.60 10.93 -15.05
C TYR A 349 -21.32 11.59 -14.54
N ILE A 350 -21.11 12.89 -14.82
CA ILE A 350 -19.92 13.61 -14.33
C ILE A 350 -19.86 13.58 -12.80
N LEU A 351 -20.99 13.84 -12.12
CA LEU A 351 -21.05 13.86 -10.66
C LEU A 351 -20.79 12.48 -10.04
N PHE A 352 -21.62 11.48 -10.38
CA PHE A 352 -21.59 10.17 -9.74
C PHE A 352 -20.67 9.17 -10.45
N GLY A 353 -20.73 9.10 -11.78
CA GLY A 353 -19.94 8.16 -12.57
C GLY A 353 -18.46 8.51 -12.54
N GLU A 354 -18.10 9.67 -13.07
CA GLU A 354 -16.70 10.11 -13.12
C GLU A 354 -16.17 10.44 -11.72
N GLY A 355 -16.93 11.23 -10.94
CA GLY A 355 -16.51 11.68 -9.61
C GLY A 355 -16.47 10.56 -8.58
N ALA A 356 -17.65 10.10 -8.14
CA ALA A 356 -17.75 9.15 -7.04
C ALA A 356 -17.15 7.78 -7.37
N ILE A 357 -17.47 7.22 -8.54
CA ILE A 357 -17.10 5.85 -8.90
C ILE A 357 -15.69 5.80 -9.49
N GLN A 358 -15.42 6.47 -10.61
CA GLN A 358 -14.16 6.32 -11.35
C GLN A 358 -12.99 6.97 -10.60
N VAL A 359 -13.08 8.26 -10.28
CA VAL A 359 -12.03 8.95 -9.51
C VAL A 359 -12.03 8.47 -8.07
N GLY A 360 -13.15 8.52 -7.35
CA GLY A 360 -13.22 8.19 -5.92
C GLY A 360 -12.95 6.72 -5.63
N PHE A 361 -13.96 5.88 -5.83
CA PHE A 361 -13.94 4.48 -5.42
C PHE A 361 -12.90 3.63 -6.17
N LEU A 362 -12.97 3.56 -7.50
CA LEU A 362 -12.09 2.71 -8.32
C LEU A 362 -10.64 3.18 -8.26
N GLY A 363 -10.43 4.51 -8.31
CA GLY A 363 -9.12 5.11 -8.13
C GLY A 363 -8.46 4.72 -6.81
N SER A 364 -9.21 4.74 -5.68
CA SER A 364 -8.71 4.34 -4.36
C SER A 364 -8.64 2.82 -4.12
N LEU A 365 -9.44 2.04 -4.86
CA LEU A 365 -9.42 0.58 -4.87
C LEU A 365 -8.15 0.04 -5.54
N SER A 366 -7.68 0.74 -6.57
CA SER A 366 -6.42 0.43 -7.25
C SER A 366 -5.23 1.18 -6.61
N THR A 367 -4.00 0.74 -6.83
CA THR A 367 -2.81 1.42 -6.30
C THR A 367 -1.53 1.06 -7.05
N VAL A 368 -0.69 2.06 -7.29
CA VAL A 368 0.68 1.87 -7.79
C VAL A 368 1.67 1.79 -6.63
N SER A 369 1.48 2.60 -5.58
CA SER A 369 2.42 2.65 -4.45
C SER A 369 2.54 1.31 -3.71
N SER A 370 1.43 0.61 -3.49
CA SER A 370 1.48 -0.72 -2.84
C SER A 370 2.08 -1.77 -3.76
N TRP A 371 1.76 -1.70 -5.07
CA TRP A 371 2.31 -2.59 -6.09
C TRP A 371 3.84 -2.45 -6.19
N VAL A 372 4.37 -1.22 -6.22
CA VAL A 372 5.83 -0.97 -6.23
C VAL A 372 6.49 -1.43 -4.93
N ASN A 373 5.90 -1.14 -3.77
CA ASN A 373 6.43 -1.61 -2.49
C ASN A 373 6.53 -3.14 -2.41
N GLU A 374 5.53 -3.85 -2.93
CA GLU A 374 5.54 -5.31 -3.01
C GLU A 374 6.57 -5.84 -4.01
N LEU A 375 6.73 -5.18 -5.16
CA LEU A 375 7.80 -5.49 -6.12
C LEU A 375 9.17 -5.35 -5.48
N ASP A 376 9.37 -4.29 -4.70
CA ASP A 376 10.61 -4.05 -3.97
C ASP A 376 10.93 -5.19 -2.99
N GLY A 377 9.94 -5.56 -2.18
CA GLY A 377 10.05 -6.66 -1.22
C GLY A 377 10.31 -8.01 -1.89
N LEU A 378 9.66 -8.28 -3.03
CA LEU A 378 9.90 -9.51 -3.81
C LEU A 378 11.29 -9.51 -4.45
N SER A 379 11.75 -8.36 -4.96
CA SER A 379 13.07 -8.23 -5.60
C SER A 379 14.22 -8.54 -4.65
N SER A 380 14.05 -8.17 -3.37
CA SER A 380 15.00 -8.49 -2.30
C SER A 380 15.11 -10.00 -2.07
N ARG A 381 13.98 -10.74 -2.17
CA ARG A 381 13.93 -12.20 -1.99
C ARG A 381 14.41 -12.97 -3.22
N ARG A 382 13.71 -12.82 -4.34
CA ARG A 382 14.06 -13.43 -5.64
C ARG A 382 13.54 -12.56 -6.78
N PHE A 383 14.45 -12.10 -7.63
CA PHE A 383 14.13 -11.26 -8.79
C PHE A 383 13.04 -11.86 -9.69
N TYR A 384 13.11 -13.16 -9.99
CA TYR A 384 12.13 -13.82 -10.86
C TYR A 384 10.67 -13.63 -10.40
N TRP A 385 10.41 -13.64 -9.08
CA TRP A 385 9.06 -13.43 -8.55
C TRP A 385 8.58 -11.99 -8.75
N ALA A 386 9.46 -11.01 -8.57
CA ALA A 386 9.15 -9.62 -8.80
C ALA A 386 8.82 -9.35 -10.28
N TYR A 387 9.65 -9.82 -11.21
CA TYR A 387 9.41 -9.65 -12.65
C TYR A 387 8.11 -10.33 -13.11
N ARG A 388 7.86 -11.56 -12.64
CA ARG A 388 6.60 -12.25 -12.94
C ARG A 388 5.41 -11.48 -12.40
N TYR A 389 5.47 -10.98 -11.17
CA TYR A 389 4.39 -10.19 -10.58
C TYR A 389 4.15 -8.88 -11.35
N ALA A 390 5.20 -8.14 -11.67
CA ALA A 390 5.10 -6.90 -12.45
C ALA A 390 4.49 -7.15 -13.83
N PHE A 391 5.05 -8.12 -14.56
CA PHE A 391 4.63 -8.44 -15.93
C PHE A 391 3.17 -8.88 -15.98
N VAL A 392 2.77 -9.83 -15.12
CA VAL A 392 1.40 -10.33 -15.07
C VAL A 392 0.41 -9.22 -14.68
N SER A 393 0.77 -8.35 -13.73
CA SER A 393 -0.11 -7.27 -13.29
C SER A 393 -0.40 -6.26 -14.39
N VAL A 394 0.63 -5.86 -15.13
CA VAL A 394 0.50 -4.87 -16.21
C VAL A 394 -0.13 -5.50 -17.44
N VAL A 395 0.40 -6.62 -17.94
CA VAL A 395 -0.04 -7.19 -19.22
C VAL A 395 -1.47 -7.71 -19.17
N ILE A 396 -1.88 -8.40 -18.09
CA ILE A 396 -3.25 -8.94 -18.01
C ILE A 396 -4.27 -7.82 -17.88
N SER A 397 -4.00 -6.79 -17.08
CA SER A 397 -4.88 -5.62 -16.95
C SER A 397 -4.97 -4.88 -18.29
N GLN A 398 -3.82 -4.65 -18.93
CA GLN A 398 -3.76 -3.94 -20.20
C GLN A 398 -4.53 -4.64 -21.32
N LEU A 399 -4.38 -5.97 -21.45
CA LEU A 399 -5.10 -6.76 -22.44
C LEU A 399 -6.62 -6.73 -22.19
N ALA A 400 -7.04 -6.84 -20.94
CA ALA A 400 -8.47 -6.77 -20.59
C ALA A 400 -9.06 -5.38 -20.88
N SER A 401 -8.34 -4.31 -20.54
CA SER A 401 -8.76 -2.93 -20.79
C SER A 401 -8.81 -2.61 -22.29
N ILE A 402 -7.81 -3.05 -23.08
CA ILE A 402 -7.83 -2.95 -24.55
C ILE A 402 -9.03 -3.70 -25.12
N PHE A 403 -9.33 -4.89 -24.60
CA PHE A 403 -10.48 -5.66 -25.06
C PHE A 403 -11.80 -4.90 -24.81
N VAL A 404 -12.02 -4.38 -23.59
CA VAL A 404 -13.25 -3.64 -23.27
C VAL A 404 -13.40 -2.39 -24.14
N LEU A 405 -12.37 -1.54 -24.21
CA LEU A 405 -12.42 -0.30 -24.98
C LEU A 405 -12.49 -0.59 -26.49
N GLY A 406 -11.72 -1.57 -26.98
CA GLY A 406 -11.68 -1.95 -28.39
C GLY A 406 -13.00 -2.53 -28.87
N MET A 407 -13.71 -3.30 -28.03
CA MET A 407 -15.06 -3.78 -28.35
C MET A 407 -16.04 -2.61 -28.51
N TYR A 408 -15.96 -1.58 -27.67
CA TYR A 408 -16.78 -0.38 -27.84
C TYR A 408 -16.38 0.43 -29.07
N GLN A 409 -15.08 0.58 -29.35
CA GLN A 409 -14.60 1.26 -30.56
C GLN A 409 -15.12 0.57 -31.85
N ALA A 410 -15.19 -0.76 -31.84
CA ALA A 410 -15.58 -1.55 -33.02
C ALA A 410 -17.10 -1.65 -33.23
N TYR A 411 -17.88 -1.70 -32.14
CA TYR A 411 -19.32 -2.00 -32.20
C TYR A 411 -20.22 -0.96 -31.53
N GLY A 412 -19.65 0.06 -30.89
CA GLY A 412 -20.37 1.09 -30.16
C GLY A 412 -21.04 2.11 -31.08
N ASN A 413 -22.02 2.82 -30.52
CA ASN A 413 -22.84 3.78 -31.25
C ASN A 413 -22.21 5.18 -31.38
N GLY A 414 -21.02 5.41 -30.79
CA GLY A 414 -20.36 6.70 -30.79
C GLY A 414 -18.84 6.59 -30.58
N PRO A 415 -18.09 7.68 -30.82
CA PRO A 415 -16.64 7.68 -30.63
C PRO A 415 -16.30 7.51 -29.15
N LEU A 416 -15.18 6.84 -28.89
CA LEU A 416 -14.57 6.80 -27.55
C LEU A 416 -14.00 8.20 -27.24
N LEU A 417 -14.47 8.82 -26.17
CA LEU A 417 -14.09 10.18 -25.78
C LEU A 417 -13.07 10.15 -24.63
N ILE A 418 -11.89 9.55 -24.85
CA ILE A 418 -10.74 9.62 -23.94
C ILE A 418 -9.67 10.60 -24.45
#